data_AF-A0A4P6HBV9-F1
#
_entry.id   AF-A0A4P6HBV9-F1
#
_cell.length_a   1.000
_cell.length_b   1.000
_cell.length_c   1.000
_cell.angle_alpha   90.00
_cell.angle_beta   90.00
_cell.angle_gamma   90.00
#
_symmetry.space_group_name_H-M   'P 1'
#
loop_
_entity.id
_entity.type
_entity.pdbx_description
1 polymer ?
#
loop_
_entity_poly.entity_id
_entity_poly.type
_entity_poly.pdbx_seq_one_letter_code
_entity_poly.pdbx_strand_id
1 'polypeptide(L)'
;MNGRDLVQHIRLRECHVERDGYAEKETERVRVIDIAAHGASPTWELFEKQVDATTRDVTWVSVGRGAITLDLIPIVLFFTGERSGIYRVKPPLIDLAVMQMEIYRALSREDEILTFAGSPMLKAKGMNPPAPTTAPVVVDGRERLVETPAPQITVGPKTVLFAPPSENNQADWDFIQPDAANITAVSESVDNKIDHFRRLALQPATRKSGNLVATVSAIDAAKAHSAVEVWANGLKDVLEQAFVFTCMWMKIATTVEVSVHTDFGIDAGGTDETGNLLEARKNGDLSQRTLWDEMQRRGTLGPQFDPEVEEQRLLEEVPGEDSPDDIEAATTPRKPANAA
;
A
#
# COMPACT_ATOMS: atom_id res chain seq x y z
N MET A 1 -9.91 -35.36 -4.30
CA MET A 1 -10.83 -36.47 -4.68
C MET A 1 -11.42 -36.21 -6.05
N ASN A 2 -11.54 -37.23 -6.91
CA ASN A 2 -11.93 -37.07 -8.33
C ASN A 2 -11.11 -36.00 -9.08
N GLY A 3 -9.82 -35.87 -8.75
CA GLY A 3 -8.93 -34.84 -9.30
C GLY A 3 -9.13 -33.42 -8.76
N ARG A 4 -10.00 -33.21 -7.75
CA ARG A 4 -10.26 -31.89 -7.14
C ARG A 4 -9.81 -31.83 -5.67
N ASP A 5 -9.16 -30.74 -5.28
CA ASP A 5 -8.81 -30.46 -3.89
C ASP A 5 -10.03 -29.89 -3.15
N LEU A 6 -10.40 -30.50 -2.03
CA LEU A 6 -11.57 -30.12 -1.21
C LEU A 6 -11.12 -29.88 0.22
N VAL A 7 -11.58 -28.78 0.81
CA VAL A 7 -11.35 -28.45 2.22
C VAL A 7 -12.26 -29.34 3.08
N GLN A 8 -11.68 -30.09 4.03
CA GLN A 8 -12.41 -30.98 4.93
C GLN A 8 -12.50 -30.45 6.37
N HIS A 9 -11.50 -29.66 6.77
CA HIS A 9 -11.36 -29.08 8.09
C HIS A 9 -10.86 -27.65 7.94
N ILE A 10 -11.50 -26.71 8.63
CA ILE A 10 -11.01 -25.35 8.74
C ILE A 10 -11.26 -24.80 10.14
N ARG A 11 -10.33 -23.95 10.59
CA ARG A 11 -10.46 -23.17 11.83
C ARG A 11 -10.35 -21.70 11.49
N LEU A 12 -11.37 -20.93 11.87
CA LEU A 12 -11.42 -19.49 11.74
C LEU A 12 -11.26 -18.88 13.13
N ARG A 13 -10.23 -18.06 13.32
CA ARG A 13 -10.08 -17.28 14.56
C ARG A 13 -10.88 -15.99 14.42
N GLU A 14 -11.79 -15.77 15.35
CA GLU A 14 -12.72 -14.64 15.38
C GLU A 14 -12.50 -13.88 16.70
N CYS A 15 -12.64 -12.55 16.67
CA CYS A 15 -12.72 -11.73 17.88
C CYS A 15 -14.17 -11.27 18.04
N HIS A 16 -14.74 -11.49 19.22
CA HIS A 16 -16.08 -11.02 19.56
C HIS A 16 -15.99 -9.92 20.61
N VAL A 17 -16.62 -8.79 20.35
CA VAL A 17 -16.67 -7.67 21.28
C VAL A 17 -18.08 -7.61 21.87
N GLU A 18 -18.17 -7.78 23.18
CA GLU A 18 -19.43 -7.67 23.93
C GLU A 18 -19.35 -6.48 24.89
N ARG A 19 -20.48 -5.78 25.08
CA ARG A 19 -20.56 -4.67 26.01
C ARG A 19 -20.67 -5.19 27.45
N ASP A 20 -19.74 -4.80 28.30
CA ASP A 20 -19.73 -5.11 29.74
C ASP A 20 -19.93 -3.82 30.55
N GLY A 21 -21.20 -3.48 30.77
CA GLY A 21 -21.60 -2.22 31.43
C GLY A 21 -21.20 -0.98 30.63
N TYR A 22 -20.14 -0.30 31.09
CA TYR A 22 -19.53 0.88 30.42
C TYR A 22 -18.22 0.55 29.70
N ALA A 23 -17.76 -0.70 29.74
CA ALA A 23 -16.56 -1.17 29.05
C ALA A 23 -16.92 -2.11 27.88
N GLU A 24 -15.92 -2.40 27.05
CA GLU A 24 -15.97 -3.44 26.02
C GLU A 24 -15.12 -4.62 26.48
N LYS A 25 -15.67 -5.84 26.33
CA LYS A 25 -14.98 -7.09 26.62
C LYS A 25 -14.74 -7.81 25.30
N GLU A 26 -13.46 -7.97 24.96
CA GLU A 26 -13.05 -8.78 23.81
C GLU A 26 -12.88 -10.23 24.25
N THR A 27 -13.58 -11.15 23.57
CA THR A 27 -13.42 -12.59 23.74
C THR A 27 -12.93 -13.22 22.44
N GLU A 28 -11.90 -14.07 22.57
CA GLU A 28 -11.38 -14.83 21.45
C GLU A 28 -12.28 -16.04 21.18
N ARG A 29 -12.72 -16.19 19.94
CA ARG A 29 -13.50 -17.34 19.47
C ARG A 29 -12.77 -18.08 18.35
N VAL A 30 -12.99 -19.38 18.27
CA VAL A 30 -12.52 -20.21 17.17
C VAL A 30 -13.70 -20.97 16.61
N ARG A 31 -14.04 -20.71 15.35
CA ARG A 31 -15.03 -21.48 14.62
C ARG A 31 -14.34 -22.61 13.88
N VAL A 32 -14.73 -23.84 14.20
CA VAL A 32 -14.28 -25.05 13.51
C VAL A 32 -15.39 -25.48 12.57
N ILE A 33 -15.06 -25.72 11.31
CA ILE A 33 -15.99 -26.32 10.35
C ILE A 33 -15.37 -27.62 9.86
N ASP A 34 -16.13 -28.69 10.02
CA ASP A 34 -15.67 -30.05 9.82
C ASP A 34 -16.65 -30.88 8.99
N ILE A 35 -16.09 -31.71 8.12
CA ILE A 35 -16.81 -32.78 7.42
C ILE A 35 -16.40 -34.11 8.06
N ALA A 36 -17.30 -34.71 8.85
CA ALA A 36 -17.02 -35.93 9.62
C ALA A 36 -16.71 -37.17 8.75
N ALA A 37 -17.28 -37.24 7.55
CA ALA A 37 -17.06 -38.33 6.60
C ALA A 37 -17.34 -37.84 5.16
N HIS A 38 -16.76 -38.50 4.16
CA HIS A 38 -16.97 -38.14 2.76
C HIS A 38 -18.46 -38.15 2.38
N GLY A 39 -18.96 -37.02 1.88
CA GLY A 39 -20.36 -36.84 1.51
C GLY A 39 -21.31 -36.55 2.68
N ALA A 40 -20.79 -36.37 3.91
CA ALA A 40 -21.57 -35.86 5.02
C ALA A 40 -21.71 -34.33 4.92
N SER A 41 -22.85 -33.81 5.37
CA SER A 41 -23.04 -32.36 5.49
C SER A 41 -22.03 -31.80 6.50
N PRO A 42 -21.36 -30.69 6.20
CA PRO A 42 -20.43 -30.05 7.13
C PRO A 42 -21.16 -29.59 8.38
N THR A 43 -20.44 -29.60 9.49
CA THR A 43 -20.91 -29.06 10.77
C THR A 43 -19.99 -27.94 11.20
N TRP A 44 -20.55 -26.92 11.86
CA TRP A 44 -19.77 -25.87 12.48
C TRP A 44 -19.92 -25.96 14.00
N GLU A 45 -18.82 -25.67 14.70
CA GLU A 45 -18.77 -25.56 16.14
C GLU A 45 -17.96 -24.31 16.52
N LEU A 46 -18.48 -23.52 17.45
CA LEU A 46 -17.89 -22.27 17.89
C LEU A 46 -17.38 -22.43 19.32
N PHE A 47 -16.06 -22.34 19.47
CA PHE A 47 -15.40 -22.38 20.76
C PHE A 47 -15.09 -20.96 21.22
N GLU A 48 -15.40 -20.65 22.47
CA GLU A 48 -15.00 -19.39 23.12
C GLU A 48 -13.92 -19.67 24.15
N LYS A 49 -12.91 -18.81 24.16
CA LYS A 49 -11.86 -18.83 25.16
C LYS A 49 -12.39 -18.33 26.49
N GLN A 50 -12.40 -19.20 27.49
CA GLN A 50 -12.71 -18.86 28.86
C GLN A 50 -11.46 -18.99 29.71
N VAL A 51 -11.26 -18.02 30.60
CA VAL A 51 -10.16 -18.01 31.57
C VAL A 51 -10.79 -18.17 32.94
N ASP A 52 -10.38 -19.20 33.67
CA ASP A 52 -10.82 -19.40 35.04
C ASP A 52 -10.32 -18.23 35.91
N ALA A 53 -11.23 -17.58 36.63
CA ALA A 53 -10.93 -16.40 37.45
C ALA A 53 -9.97 -16.73 38.62
N THR A 54 -9.92 -18.00 39.05
CA THR A 54 -9.16 -18.45 40.21
C THR A 54 -7.81 -19.02 39.79
N THR A 55 -7.79 -19.97 38.85
CA THR A 55 -6.54 -20.66 38.44
C THR A 55 -5.82 -19.97 37.29
N ARG A 56 -6.49 -19.07 36.56
CA ARG A 56 -6.04 -18.47 35.29
C ARG A 56 -5.80 -19.49 34.18
N ASP A 57 -6.34 -20.69 34.31
CA ASP A 57 -6.27 -21.70 33.25
C ASP A 57 -7.16 -21.30 32.07
N VAL A 58 -6.66 -21.55 30.87
CA VAL A 58 -7.36 -21.26 29.62
C VAL A 58 -8.07 -22.51 29.14
N THR A 59 -9.40 -22.46 29.05
CA THR A 59 -10.23 -23.53 28.51
C THR A 59 -11.04 -23.03 27.32
N TRP A 60 -11.21 -23.87 26.30
CA TRP A 60 -12.07 -23.56 25.16
C TRP A 60 -13.41 -24.26 25.34
N VAL A 61 -14.47 -23.48 25.46
CA VAL A 61 -15.83 -24.00 25.70
C VAL A 61 -16.66 -23.85 24.45
N SER A 62 -17.37 -24.89 24.04
CA SER A 62 -18.30 -24.85 22.91
C SER A 62 -19.53 -24.01 23.28
N VAL A 63 -19.73 -22.89 22.58
CA VAL A 63 -20.84 -21.93 22.80
C VAL A 63 -21.96 -22.14 21.78
N GLY A 64 -21.65 -22.74 20.63
CA GLY A 64 -22.64 -23.00 19.60
C GLY A 64 -22.20 -24.09 18.64
N ARG A 65 -23.17 -24.82 18.10
CA ARG A 65 -22.95 -25.81 17.05
C ARG A 65 -24.15 -25.85 16.10
N GLY A 66 -23.89 -26.19 14.85
CA GLY A 66 -24.95 -26.37 13.85
C GLY A 66 -24.49 -27.12 12.61
N ALA A 67 -25.45 -27.52 11.79
CA ALA A 67 -25.19 -28.10 10.49
C ALA A 67 -25.17 -27.01 9.41
N ILE A 68 -24.33 -27.18 8.40
CA ILE A 68 -24.34 -26.42 7.16
C ILE A 68 -25.20 -27.19 6.17
N THR A 69 -26.09 -26.48 5.46
CA THR A 69 -27.08 -27.08 4.55
C THR A 69 -26.49 -27.56 3.22
N LEU A 70 -25.30 -27.10 2.87
CA LEU A 70 -24.57 -27.51 1.66
C LEU A 70 -23.78 -28.80 1.90
N ASP A 71 -23.53 -29.58 0.86
CA ASP A 71 -22.76 -30.85 0.95
C ASP A 71 -21.23 -30.64 0.99
N LEU A 72 -20.76 -29.39 1.05
CA LEU A 72 -19.36 -29.00 1.08
C LEU A 72 -19.15 -27.74 1.94
N ILE A 73 -17.92 -27.52 2.39
CA ILE A 73 -17.55 -26.27 3.10
C ILE A 73 -17.51 -25.13 2.07
N PRO A 74 -18.36 -24.08 2.20
CA PRO A 74 -18.48 -23.01 1.21
C PRO A 74 -17.38 -21.96 1.39
N ILE A 75 -16.13 -22.39 1.28
CA ILE A 75 -14.96 -21.50 1.37
C ILE A 75 -14.17 -21.59 0.09
N VAL A 76 -13.95 -20.42 -0.50
CA VAL A 76 -13.08 -20.26 -1.65
C VAL A 76 -11.77 -19.66 -1.18
N LEU A 77 -10.67 -20.24 -1.63
CA LEU A 77 -9.34 -19.84 -1.21
C LEU A 77 -8.70 -18.98 -2.29
N PHE A 78 -8.37 -17.75 -1.91
CA PHE A 78 -7.66 -16.81 -2.77
C PHE A 78 -6.21 -16.68 -2.33
N PHE A 79 -5.29 -16.83 -3.28
CA PHE A 79 -3.86 -16.79 -3.01
C PHE A 79 -3.17 -15.79 -3.94
N THR A 80 -2.51 -14.79 -3.37
CA THR A 80 -1.74 -13.76 -4.09
C THR A 80 -0.23 -13.95 -3.98
N GLY A 81 0.23 -14.91 -3.17
CA GLY A 81 1.64 -15.12 -2.88
C GLY A 81 2.16 -16.47 -3.35
N GLU A 82 3.44 -16.71 -3.08
CA GLU A 82 4.06 -18.00 -3.33
C GLU A 82 3.46 -19.07 -2.40
N ARG A 83 2.97 -20.15 -2.99
CA ARG A 83 2.35 -21.27 -2.26
C ARG A 83 3.42 -22.25 -1.79
N SER A 84 3.36 -22.60 -0.52
CA SER A 84 4.14 -23.67 0.09
C SER A 84 3.17 -24.74 0.58
N GLY A 85 3.24 -25.95 0.02
CA GLY A 85 2.24 -26.98 0.30
C GLY A 85 0.84 -26.60 -0.19
N ILE A 86 -0.21 -27.09 0.49
CA ILE A 86 -1.59 -26.99 -0.01
C ILE A 86 -2.21 -25.60 0.28
N TYR A 87 -2.03 -25.08 1.50
CA TYR A 87 -2.74 -23.87 1.98
C TYR A 87 -1.84 -22.78 2.58
N ARG A 88 -0.53 -23.00 2.69
CA ARG A 88 0.38 -21.99 3.24
C ARG A 88 0.86 -21.08 2.12
N VAL A 89 0.81 -19.77 2.35
CA VAL A 89 1.23 -18.77 1.38
C VAL A 89 2.18 -17.77 2.03
N LYS A 90 3.31 -17.50 1.37
CA LYS A 90 4.17 -16.36 1.71
C LYS A 90 3.52 -15.11 1.12
N PRO A 91 3.11 -14.10 1.93
CA PRO A 91 2.48 -12.90 1.40
C PRO A 91 3.40 -12.19 0.41
N PRO A 92 2.89 -11.70 -0.73
CA PRO A 92 3.74 -11.14 -1.79
C PRO A 92 4.49 -9.87 -1.36
N LEU A 93 3.95 -9.11 -0.40
CA LEU A 93 4.52 -7.85 0.09
C LEU A 93 5.26 -7.98 1.44
N ILE A 94 5.54 -9.20 1.90
CA ILE A 94 6.22 -9.39 3.19
C ILE A 94 7.61 -8.75 3.21
N ASP A 95 8.33 -8.80 2.09
CA ASP A 95 9.67 -8.24 1.98
C ASP A 95 9.63 -6.70 2.06
N LEU A 96 8.54 -6.05 1.62
CA LEU A 96 8.29 -4.62 1.83
C LEU A 96 8.06 -4.28 3.30
N ALA A 97 7.32 -5.12 4.04
CA ALA A 97 7.11 -4.91 5.47
C ALA A 97 8.43 -4.97 6.25
N VAL A 98 9.34 -5.87 5.85
CA VAL A 98 10.70 -5.95 6.41
C VAL A 98 11.51 -4.70 6.08
N MET A 99 11.46 -4.25 4.83
CA MET A 99 12.15 -3.03 4.40
C MET A 99 11.62 -1.77 5.11
N GLN A 100 10.32 -1.68 5.39
CA GLN A 100 9.74 -0.58 6.15
C GLN A 100 10.34 -0.47 7.55
N MET A 101 10.59 -1.60 8.22
CA MET A 101 11.28 -1.62 9.51
C MET A 101 12.73 -1.13 9.38
N GLU A 102 13.40 -1.45 8.27
CA GLU A 102 14.76 -0.96 7.99
C GLU A 102 14.77 0.56 7.77
N ILE A 103 13.81 1.10 7.00
CA ILE A 103 13.65 2.53 6.78
C ILE A 103 13.43 3.25 8.11
N TYR A 104 12.53 2.75 8.96
CA TYR A 104 12.28 3.34 10.28
C TYR A 104 13.54 3.40 11.15
N ARG A 105 14.33 2.32 11.15
CA ARG A 105 15.62 2.28 11.88
C ARG A 105 16.65 3.23 11.26
N ALA A 106 16.65 3.41 9.95
CA ALA A 106 17.58 4.32 9.27
C ALA A 106 17.25 5.78 9.60
N LEU A 107 15.97 6.17 9.56
CA LEU A 107 15.49 7.50 9.96
C LEU A 107 15.84 7.79 11.43
N SER A 108 15.63 6.82 12.33
CA SER A 108 16.01 6.99 13.75
C SER A 108 17.50 7.23 13.95
N ARG A 109 18.37 6.63 13.13
CA ARG A 109 19.83 6.87 13.19
C ARG A 109 20.20 8.23 12.61
N GLU A 110 19.50 8.67 11.57
CA GLU A 110 19.68 10.01 10.99
C GLU A 110 19.35 11.08 12.03
N ASP A 111 18.20 10.97 12.71
CA ASP A 111 17.81 11.87 13.80
C ASP A 111 18.83 11.89 14.95
N GLU A 112 19.36 10.72 15.32
CA GLU A 112 20.40 10.60 16.34
C GLU A 112 21.69 11.32 15.91
N ILE A 113 22.12 11.15 14.66
CA ILE A 113 23.30 11.82 14.11
C ILE A 113 23.09 13.33 14.04
N LEU A 114 21.90 13.79 13.62
CA LEU A 114 21.56 15.20 13.60
C LEU A 114 21.52 15.80 15.02
N THR A 115 21.06 15.03 16.00
CA THR A 115 21.10 15.42 17.41
C THR A 115 22.53 15.63 17.89
N PHE A 116 23.45 14.70 17.56
CA PHE A 116 24.87 14.84 17.89
C PHE A 116 25.55 15.98 17.11
N ALA A 117 25.23 16.15 15.83
CA ALA A 117 25.75 17.23 15.01
C ALA A 117 25.29 18.62 15.49
N GLY A 118 24.03 18.72 15.95
CA GLY A 118 23.47 19.93 16.54
C GLY A 118 24.00 20.27 17.93
N SER A 119 24.62 19.30 18.62
CA SER A 119 25.22 19.46 19.96
C SER A 119 26.72 19.11 19.96
N PRO A 120 27.56 19.90 19.25
CA PRO A 120 28.97 19.60 19.10
C PRO A 120 29.75 19.71 20.42
N MET A 121 30.78 18.88 20.57
CA MET A 121 31.65 18.92 21.75
C MET A 121 32.81 19.88 21.52
N LEU A 122 33.10 20.70 22.52
CA LEU A 122 34.26 21.59 22.46
C LEU A 122 35.56 20.83 22.76
N LYS A 123 36.55 20.98 21.89
CA LYS A 123 37.93 20.52 22.11
C LYS A 123 38.82 21.70 22.45
N ALA A 124 39.63 21.52 23.48
CA ALA A 124 40.68 22.45 23.85
C ALA A 124 42.05 21.84 23.60
N LYS A 125 42.95 22.61 22.99
CA LYS A 125 44.36 22.25 22.84
C LYS A 125 45.21 23.19 23.71
N GLY A 126 46.09 22.59 24.51
CA GLY A 126 47.07 23.34 25.32
C GLY A 126 46.54 23.90 26.63
N MET A 127 45.37 23.45 27.09
CA MET A 127 44.87 23.77 28.42
C MET A 127 45.09 22.61 29.39
N ASN A 128 45.48 22.92 30.62
CA ASN A 128 45.46 21.96 31.71
C ASN A 128 44.05 21.89 32.32
N PRO A 129 43.60 20.70 32.78
CA PRO A 129 42.38 20.63 33.56
C PRO A 129 42.50 21.57 34.77
N PRO A 130 41.44 22.32 35.11
CA PRO A 130 41.49 23.23 36.23
C PRO A 130 41.88 22.47 37.50
N ALA A 131 42.94 22.93 38.17
CA ALA A 131 43.38 22.30 39.41
C ALA A 131 42.43 22.69 40.55
N PRO A 132 42.18 21.79 41.52
CA PRO A 132 41.51 22.17 42.76
C PRO A 132 42.34 23.25 43.47
N THR A 133 41.69 24.32 43.92
CA THR A 133 42.36 25.40 44.64
C THR A 133 42.19 25.20 46.14
N THR A 134 43.29 25.27 46.87
CA THR A 134 43.29 25.29 48.35
C THR A 134 43.47 26.73 48.80
N ALA A 135 42.45 27.28 49.45
CA ALA A 135 42.53 28.60 50.06
C ALA A 135 42.49 28.47 51.59
N PRO A 136 43.32 29.21 52.34
CA PRO A 136 43.21 29.26 53.80
C PRO A 136 41.93 29.96 54.19
N VAL A 137 41.05 29.27 54.90
CA VAL A 137 39.84 29.84 55.50
C VAL A 137 40.06 29.89 57.01
N VAL A 138 39.95 31.08 57.60
CA VAL A 138 40.04 31.26 59.06
C VAL A 138 38.68 30.91 59.65
N VAL A 139 38.62 29.79 60.35
CA VAL A 139 37.46 29.38 61.14
C VAL A 139 37.94 29.30 62.60
N ASP A 140 37.27 30.02 63.50
CA ASP A 140 37.61 30.06 64.93
C ASP A 140 39.08 30.43 65.24
N GLY A 141 39.64 31.38 64.49
CA GLY A 141 41.00 31.90 64.74
C GLY A 141 42.13 30.90 64.43
N ARG A 142 41.82 29.75 63.81
CA ARG A 142 42.79 28.80 63.29
C ARG A 142 42.65 28.71 61.77
N GLU A 143 43.79 28.77 61.07
CA GLU A 143 43.82 28.56 59.63
C GLU A 143 43.56 27.09 59.32
N ARG A 144 42.49 26.83 58.56
CA ARG A 144 42.22 25.51 58.00
C ARG A 144 42.24 25.61 56.48
N LEU A 145 43.01 24.73 55.86
CA LEU A 145 43.00 24.57 54.40
C LEU A 145 41.70 23.88 54.00
N VAL A 146 40.90 24.55 53.18
CA VAL A 146 39.69 23.97 52.58
C VAL A 146 39.96 23.76 51.09
N GLU A 147 39.85 22.52 50.63
CA GLU A 147 39.94 22.18 49.22
C GLU A 147 38.65 22.60 48.51
N THR A 148 38.76 23.50 47.55
CA THR A 148 37.67 23.83 46.63
C THR A 148 37.77 22.87 45.43
N PRO A 149 36.69 22.16 45.06
CA PRO A 149 36.71 21.30 43.89
C PRO A 149 37.06 22.11 42.63
N ALA A 150 37.73 21.45 41.68
CA ALA A 150 38.12 22.07 40.41
C ALA A 150 36.91 22.78 39.76
N PRO A 151 37.05 24.05 39.31
CA PRO A 151 35.96 24.75 38.66
C PRO A 151 35.49 23.98 37.42
N GLN A 152 34.18 23.72 37.35
CA GLN A 152 33.58 23.10 36.16
C GLN A 152 33.71 24.06 34.99
N ILE A 153 34.35 23.60 33.91
CA ILE A 153 34.42 24.37 32.66
C ILE A 153 32.98 24.51 32.14
N THR A 154 32.46 25.74 32.17
CA THR A 154 31.10 26.02 31.67
C THR A 154 31.15 26.02 30.14
N VAL A 155 30.53 25.01 29.52
CA VAL A 155 30.40 24.90 28.07
C VAL A 155 28.94 25.11 27.65
N GLY A 156 28.71 25.92 26.63
CA GLY A 156 27.38 26.13 26.05
C GLY A 156 27.39 27.04 24.82
N PRO A 157 26.31 27.05 24.01
CA PRO A 157 26.23 27.76 22.73
C PRO A 157 26.28 29.30 22.82
N LYS A 158 26.42 29.87 24.03
CA LYS A 158 26.50 31.33 24.27
C LYS A 158 27.59 31.72 25.28
N THR A 159 28.49 30.81 25.62
CA THR A 159 29.57 31.08 26.57
C THR A 159 30.85 31.41 25.83
N VAL A 160 31.44 32.58 26.10
CA VAL A 160 32.77 32.95 25.60
C VAL A 160 33.81 32.33 26.53
N LEU A 161 34.74 31.57 25.97
CA LEU A 161 35.84 30.97 26.70
C LEU A 161 37.11 31.79 26.51
N PHE A 162 37.81 32.05 27.61
CA PHE A 162 39.07 32.76 27.63
C PHE A 162 40.16 31.81 28.12
N ALA A 163 41.25 31.68 27.35
CA ALA A 163 42.44 30.96 27.77
C ALA A 163 43.66 31.89 27.60
N PRO A 164 44.42 32.17 28.67
CA PRO A 164 45.64 32.96 28.56
C PRO A 164 46.71 32.16 27.78
N PRO A 165 47.45 32.80 26.86
CA PRO A 165 48.54 32.12 26.15
C PRO A 165 49.63 31.71 27.14
N SER A 166 50.06 30.44 27.08
CA SER A 166 51.22 29.98 27.85
C SER A 166 52.49 30.20 27.03
N GLU A 167 53.64 30.39 27.70
CA GLU A 167 54.91 30.82 27.08
C GLU A 167 55.40 29.94 25.90
N ASN A 168 54.88 28.71 25.74
CA ASN A 168 55.21 27.82 24.62
C ASN A 168 54.00 27.13 23.96
N ASN A 169 52.76 27.48 24.33
CA ASN A 169 51.57 26.81 23.79
C ASN A 169 50.45 27.84 23.55
N GLN A 170 50.09 28.04 22.28
CA GLN A 170 48.91 28.81 21.90
C GLN A 170 47.65 28.01 22.27
N ALA A 171 46.71 28.67 22.95
CA ALA A 171 45.41 28.11 23.22
C ALA A 171 44.58 28.11 21.94
N ASP A 172 44.07 26.94 21.57
CA ASP A 172 43.24 26.74 20.38
C ASP A 172 41.99 25.94 20.76
N TRP A 173 40.87 26.33 20.18
CA TRP A 173 39.54 25.82 20.49
C TRP A 173 38.82 25.48 19.21
N ASP A 174 38.34 24.26 19.12
CA ASP A 174 37.60 23.80 17.95
C ASP A 174 36.40 22.95 18.37
N PHE A 175 35.35 22.96 17.57
CA PHE A 175 34.19 22.11 17.80
C PHE A 175 34.42 20.77 17.11
N ILE A 176 34.39 19.69 17.88
CA ILE A 176 34.33 18.34 17.34
C ILE A 176 32.88 18.08 16.94
N GLN A 177 32.67 18.04 15.63
CA GLN A 177 31.42 17.62 15.00
C GLN A 177 31.63 16.31 14.25
N PRO A 178 30.57 15.51 14.07
CA PRO A 178 30.56 14.51 13.02
C PRO A 178 30.87 15.19 11.68
N ASP A 179 31.74 14.59 10.86
CA ASP A 179 32.08 15.11 9.54
C ASP A 179 30.82 15.36 8.71
N ALA A 180 30.69 16.55 8.12
CA ALA A 180 29.56 16.93 7.29
C ALA A 180 29.37 15.96 6.11
N ALA A 181 30.47 15.42 5.57
CA ALA A 181 30.40 14.41 4.51
C ALA A 181 29.70 13.13 4.97
N ASN A 182 29.88 12.72 6.22
CA ASN A 182 29.22 11.55 6.79
C ASN A 182 27.73 11.80 7.02
N ILE A 183 27.34 13.02 7.43
CA ILE A 183 25.93 13.40 7.60
C ILE A 183 25.20 13.33 6.26
N THR A 184 25.79 13.90 5.20
CA THR A 184 25.22 13.83 3.85
C THR A 184 25.12 12.39 3.35
N ALA A 185 26.17 11.58 3.53
CA ALA A 185 26.17 10.17 3.12
C ALA A 185 25.09 9.33 3.83
N VAL A 186 24.78 9.64 5.09
CA VAL A 186 23.70 8.99 5.83
C VAL A 186 22.34 9.38 5.26
N SER A 187 22.12 10.68 4.99
CA SER A 187 20.86 11.16 4.39
C SER A 187 20.63 10.56 3.00
N GLU A 188 21.66 10.55 2.14
CA GLU A 188 21.61 9.88 0.85
C GLU A 188 21.34 8.36 0.97
N SER A 189 21.85 7.70 2.02
CA SER A 189 21.57 6.28 2.25
C SER A 189 20.10 6.03 2.58
N VAL A 190 19.45 6.93 3.32
CA VAL A 190 18.01 6.85 3.63
C VAL A 190 17.18 7.01 2.35
N ASP A 191 17.49 8.01 1.52
CA ASP A 191 16.82 8.23 0.24
C ASP A 191 16.95 7.02 -0.69
N ASN A 192 18.16 6.44 -0.79
CA ASN A 192 18.39 5.23 -1.56
C ASN A 192 17.54 4.03 -1.08
N LYS A 193 17.31 3.90 0.23
CA LYS A 193 16.43 2.86 0.81
C LYS A 193 14.97 3.11 0.47
N ILE A 194 14.52 4.36 0.53
CA ILE A 194 13.16 4.74 0.12
C ILE A 194 12.95 4.47 -1.36
N ASP A 195 13.92 4.77 -2.21
CA ASP A 195 13.85 4.49 -3.64
C ASP A 195 13.85 2.98 -3.94
N HIS A 196 14.65 2.20 -3.20
CA HIS A 196 14.58 0.75 -3.29
C HIS A 196 13.20 0.22 -2.86
N PHE A 197 12.60 0.78 -1.80
CA PHE A 197 11.24 0.46 -1.38
C PHE A 197 10.21 0.79 -2.44
N ARG A 198 10.29 1.97 -3.07
CA ARG A 198 9.41 2.36 -4.18
C ARG A 198 9.53 1.39 -5.36
N ARG A 199 10.76 1.03 -5.75
CA ARG A 199 10.98 0.05 -6.84
C ARG A 199 10.38 -1.31 -6.49
N LEU A 200 10.62 -1.81 -5.28
CA LEU A 200 10.07 -3.09 -4.81
C LEU A 200 8.54 -3.05 -4.71
N ALA A 201 7.96 -1.91 -4.32
CA ALA A 201 6.52 -1.70 -4.27
C ALA A 201 5.86 -1.64 -5.66
N LEU A 202 6.60 -1.16 -6.66
CA LEU A 202 6.15 -1.10 -8.06
C LEU A 202 6.33 -2.42 -8.80
N GLN A 203 7.22 -3.32 -8.35
CA GLN A 203 7.48 -4.62 -9.01
C GLN A 203 6.22 -5.42 -9.36
N PRO A 204 5.18 -5.50 -8.51
CA PRO A 204 3.96 -6.21 -8.84
C PRO A 204 3.18 -5.58 -10.00
N ALA A 205 3.24 -4.26 -10.15
CA ALA A 205 2.56 -3.51 -11.20
C ALA A 205 3.37 -3.47 -12.51
N THR A 206 4.70 -3.54 -12.42
CA THR A 206 5.56 -3.58 -13.61
C THR A 206 5.39 -4.90 -14.37
N ARG A 207 5.17 -4.82 -15.68
CA ARG A 207 5.23 -6.00 -16.55
C ARG A 207 6.66 -6.52 -16.58
N LYS A 208 6.85 -7.82 -16.34
CA LYS A 208 8.18 -8.45 -16.46
C LYS A 208 8.56 -8.47 -17.94
N SER A 209 9.32 -7.48 -18.38
CA SER A 209 9.95 -7.48 -19.71
C SER A 209 11.08 -8.51 -19.72
N GLY A 210 10.81 -9.68 -20.27
CA GLY A 210 11.84 -10.64 -20.62
C GLY A 210 12.54 -10.18 -21.90
N ASN A 211 13.85 -9.95 -21.86
CA ASN A 211 14.64 -9.64 -23.03
C ASN A 211 14.72 -10.92 -23.92
N LEU A 212 13.77 -11.10 -24.83
CA LEU A 212 13.62 -12.31 -25.64
C LEU A 212 13.76 -11.97 -27.13
N VAL A 213 14.59 -12.76 -27.81
CA VAL A 213 14.90 -12.67 -29.24
C VAL A 213 13.60 -12.82 -30.05
N ALA A 214 13.44 -11.96 -31.05
CA ALA A 214 12.25 -11.82 -31.89
C ALA A 214 11.87 -13.13 -32.61
N THR A 215 11.03 -13.96 -32.01
CA THR A 215 10.25 -15.02 -32.70
C THR A 215 9.25 -15.62 -31.72
N VAL A 216 7.95 -15.34 -31.93
CA VAL A 216 6.74 -15.91 -31.28
C VAL A 216 6.65 -15.71 -29.75
N SER A 217 7.69 -16.00 -28.99
CA SER A 217 7.82 -15.73 -27.55
C SER A 217 7.73 -14.24 -27.19
N ALA A 218 8.03 -13.33 -28.11
CA ALA A 218 7.87 -11.89 -27.89
C ALA A 218 6.39 -11.46 -27.86
N ILE A 219 5.50 -12.16 -28.57
CA ILE A 219 4.06 -11.89 -28.54
C ILE A 219 3.46 -12.47 -27.24
N ASP A 220 3.91 -13.65 -26.82
CA ASP A 220 3.48 -14.24 -25.54
C ASP A 220 4.08 -13.49 -24.33
N ALA A 221 5.28 -12.91 -24.47
CA ALA A 221 5.86 -12.01 -23.47
C ALA A 221 5.25 -10.60 -23.49
N ALA A 222 4.67 -10.14 -24.62
CA ALA A 222 3.87 -8.91 -24.64
C ALA A 222 2.56 -9.07 -23.85
N LYS A 223 2.07 -10.31 -23.72
CA LYS A 223 1.02 -10.72 -22.76
C LYS A 223 1.58 -11.01 -21.36
N ALA A 224 2.77 -10.53 -21.01
CA ALA A 224 3.26 -10.63 -19.64
C ALA A 224 2.33 -9.83 -18.71
N HIS A 225 1.34 -10.53 -18.16
CA HIS A 225 0.45 -10.01 -17.14
C HIS A 225 1.29 -9.50 -15.96
N SER A 226 0.95 -8.32 -15.44
CA SER A 226 1.54 -7.86 -14.20
C SER A 226 1.16 -8.84 -13.07
N ALA A 227 1.95 -8.90 -11.99
CA ALA A 227 1.57 -9.76 -10.87
C ALA A 227 0.19 -9.36 -10.30
N VAL A 228 -0.12 -8.06 -10.34
CA VAL A 228 -1.43 -7.51 -9.96
C VAL A 228 -2.55 -7.99 -10.87
N GLU A 229 -2.31 -8.07 -12.18
CA GLU A 229 -3.30 -8.60 -13.14
C GLU A 229 -3.58 -10.09 -12.91
N VAL A 230 -2.55 -10.89 -12.61
CA VAL A 230 -2.73 -12.30 -12.21
C VAL A 230 -3.56 -12.39 -10.92
N TRP A 231 -3.34 -11.50 -9.94
CA TRP A 231 -4.15 -11.46 -8.72
C TRP A 231 -5.59 -11.02 -8.99
N ALA A 232 -5.82 -10.05 -9.88
CA ALA A 232 -7.15 -9.58 -10.24
C ALA A 232 -7.96 -10.66 -10.97
N ASN A 233 -7.33 -11.39 -11.90
CA ASN A 233 -7.94 -12.56 -12.55
C ASN A 233 -8.24 -13.67 -11.54
N GLY A 234 -7.31 -13.97 -10.63
CA GLY A 234 -7.57 -14.94 -9.55
C GLY A 234 -8.70 -14.50 -8.62
N LEU A 235 -8.85 -13.19 -8.37
CA LEU A 235 -9.95 -12.65 -7.58
C LEU A 235 -11.28 -12.83 -8.32
N LYS A 236 -11.32 -12.60 -9.64
CA LYS A 236 -12.49 -12.86 -10.47
C LYS A 236 -12.95 -14.32 -10.32
N ASP A 237 -12.04 -15.27 -10.54
CA ASP A 237 -12.35 -16.71 -10.42
C ASP A 237 -12.88 -17.07 -9.02
N VAL A 238 -12.27 -16.49 -7.97
CA VAL A 238 -12.69 -16.72 -6.59
C VAL A 238 -14.08 -16.16 -6.31
N LEU A 239 -14.38 -14.96 -6.80
CA LEU A 239 -15.68 -14.32 -6.63
C LEU A 239 -16.76 -15.11 -7.37
N GLU A 240 -16.51 -15.54 -8.60
CA GLU A 240 -17.42 -16.41 -9.35
C GLU A 240 -17.74 -17.69 -8.57
N GLN A 241 -16.71 -18.35 -8.01
CA GLN A 241 -16.92 -19.54 -7.20
C GLN A 241 -17.69 -19.26 -5.90
N ALA A 242 -17.47 -18.11 -5.26
CA ALA A 242 -18.18 -17.71 -4.05
C ALA A 242 -19.68 -17.44 -4.35
N PHE A 243 -19.97 -16.81 -5.48
CA PHE A 243 -21.35 -16.61 -5.92
C PHE A 243 -22.02 -17.93 -6.32
N VAL A 244 -21.29 -18.87 -6.93
CA VAL A 244 -21.80 -20.23 -7.18
C VAL A 244 -22.26 -20.90 -5.88
N PHE A 245 -21.49 -20.79 -4.78
CA PHE A 245 -21.92 -21.31 -3.48
C PHE A 245 -23.15 -20.59 -2.93
N THR A 246 -23.27 -19.28 -3.17
CA THR A 246 -24.45 -18.50 -2.77
C THR A 246 -25.68 -18.91 -3.59
N CYS A 247 -25.55 -19.13 -4.90
CA CYS A 247 -26.61 -19.66 -5.75
C CYS A 247 -27.05 -21.07 -5.30
N MET A 248 -26.10 -21.94 -4.96
CA MET A 248 -26.40 -23.26 -4.39
C MET A 248 -27.18 -23.14 -3.07
N TRP A 249 -26.83 -22.18 -2.21
CA TRP A 249 -27.53 -21.92 -0.96
C TRP A 249 -28.96 -21.43 -1.19
N MET A 250 -29.15 -20.49 -2.12
CA MET A 250 -30.46 -19.93 -2.48
C MET A 250 -31.29 -20.83 -3.39
N LYS A 251 -30.71 -21.93 -3.90
CA LYS A 251 -31.31 -22.84 -4.88
C LYS A 251 -31.73 -22.15 -6.19
N ILE A 252 -30.92 -21.18 -6.63
CA ILE A 252 -31.08 -20.44 -7.90
C ILE A 252 -30.08 -20.98 -8.93
N ALA A 253 -30.34 -20.76 -10.23
CA ALA A 253 -29.45 -21.19 -11.32
C ALA A 253 -27.99 -20.74 -11.11
N THR A 254 -27.07 -21.64 -11.47
CA THR A 254 -25.66 -21.60 -11.05
C THR A 254 -24.73 -20.82 -11.99
N THR A 255 -25.28 -20.08 -12.95
CA THR A 255 -24.47 -19.30 -13.91
C THR A 255 -24.25 -17.91 -13.35
N VAL A 256 -23.02 -17.60 -12.95
CA VAL A 256 -22.61 -16.28 -12.48
C VAL A 256 -21.36 -15.87 -13.24
N GLU A 257 -21.36 -14.64 -13.73
CA GLU A 257 -20.21 -13.99 -14.34
C GLU A 257 -19.87 -12.74 -13.51
N VAL A 258 -18.60 -12.57 -13.18
CA VAL A 258 -18.11 -11.40 -12.45
C VAL A 258 -17.15 -10.64 -13.34
N SER A 259 -17.39 -9.35 -13.57
CA SER A 259 -16.41 -8.47 -14.21
C SER A 259 -15.53 -7.84 -13.14
N VAL A 260 -14.21 -8.04 -13.28
CA VAL A 260 -13.18 -7.34 -12.49
C VAL A 260 -12.31 -6.58 -13.49
N HIS A 261 -12.06 -5.31 -13.22
CA HIS A 261 -11.15 -4.51 -14.03
C HIS A 261 -9.71 -5.02 -13.81
N THR A 262 -9.08 -5.49 -14.88
CA THR A 262 -7.75 -6.13 -14.84
C THR A 262 -6.67 -5.32 -15.55
N ASP A 263 -7.02 -4.14 -16.08
CA ASP A 263 -6.08 -3.31 -16.80
C ASP A 263 -5.34 -2.35 -15.86
N PHE A 264 -4.09 -2.68 -15.59
CA PHE A 264 -3.18 -1.89 -14.74
C PHE A 264 -2.03 -1.27 -15.55
N GLY A 265 -2.08 -1.39 -16.89
CA GLY A 265 -0.95 -1.06 -17.76
C GLY A 265 -0.94 0.36 -18.32
N ILE A 266 -1.96 1.17 -18.03
CA ILE A 266 -2.23 2.36 -18.85
C ILE A 266 -1.76 3.69 -18.24
N ASP A 267 -1.43 3.74 -16.94
CA ASP A 267 -0.86 4.97 -16.34
C ASP A 267 0.62 5.22 -16.72
N ALA A 268 1.24 4.37 -17.56
CA ALA A 268 2.58 4.59 -18.10
C ALA A 268 2.59 5.14 -19.54
N GLY A 269 1.43 5.35 -20.17
CA GLY A 269 1.31 5.97 -21.48
C GLY A 269 1.14 7.49 -21.31
N GLY A 270 2.19 8.25 -21.60
CA GLY A 270 2.15 9.71 -21.57
C GLY A 270 1.02 10.26 -22.46
N THR A 271 0.61 11.50 -22.17
CA THR A 271 -0.42 12.30 -22.86
C THR A 271 -0.36 12.23 -24.40
N ASP A 272 0.79 11.87 -24.98
CA ASP A 272 1.04 11.68 -26.39
C ASP A 272 0.28 10.51 -27.03
N GLU A 273 -0.02 9.43 -26.31
CA GLU A 273 -0.70 8.26 -26.92
C GLU A 273 -2.17 8.56 -27.29
N THR A 274 -2.86 9.35 -26.47
CA THR A 274 -4.18 9.91 -26.80
C THR A 274 -4.14 10.82 -28.02
N GLY A 275 -3.06 11.60 -28.18
CA GLY A 275 -2.82 12.42 -29.36
C GLY A 275 -2.68 11.56 -30.62
N ASN A 276 -1.86 10.51 -30.55
CA ASN A 276 -1.61 9.59 -31.65
C ASN A 276 -2.88 8.84 -32.10
N LEU A 277 -3.74 8.43 -31.16
CA LEU A 277 -5.01 7.79 -31.47
C LEU A 277 -6.01 8.75 -32.15
N LEU A 278 -6.04 10.01 -31.72
CA LEU A 278 -6.86 11.03 -32.35
C LEU A 278 -6.35 11.35 -33.76
N GLU A 279 -5.03 11.38 -33.97
CA GLU A 279 -4.41 11.52 -35.30
C GLU A 279 -4.69 10.31 -36.20
N ALA A 280 -4.55 9.08 -35.69
CA ALA A 280 -4.88 7.87 -36.43
C ALA A 280 -6.37 7.81 -36.84
N ARG A 281 -7.29 8.37 -36.03
CA ARG A 281 -8.67 8.58 -36.46
C ARG A 281 -8.79 9.66 -37.54
N LYS A 282 -8.11 10.80 -37.40
CA LYS A 282 -8.11 11.87 -38.41
C LYS A 282 -7.59 11.37 -39.78
N ASN A 283 -6.63 10.44 -39.75
CA ASN A 283 -6.07 9.81 -40.93
C ASN A 283 -6.94 8.68 -41.51
N GLY A 284 -7.98 8.24 -40.78
CA GLY A 284 -8.91 7.19 -41.21
C GLY A 284 -8.45 5.76 -40.95
N ASP A 285 -7.35 5.57 -40.21
CA ASP A 285 -6.78 4.25 -39.89
C ASP A 285 -7.55 3.52 -38.76
N LEU A 286 -8.31 4.27 -37.95
CA LEU A 286 -9.10 3.75 -36.82
C LEU A 286 -10.58 4.09 -36.94
N SER A 287 -11.43 3.11 -36.63
CA SER A 287 -12.88 3.31 -36.52
C SER A 287 -13.24 4.07 -35.23
N GLN A 288 -14.37 4.78 -35.24
CA GLN A 288 -14.89 5.49 -34.08
C GLN A 288 -15.13 4.58 -32.88
N ARG A 289 -15.64 3.37 -33.11
CA ARG A 289 -15.89 2.37 -32.05
C ARG A 289 -14.59 1.87 -31.43
N THR A 290 -13.59 1.60 -32.26
CA THR A 290 -12.26 1.18 -31.77
C THR A 290 -11.58 2.30 -30.99
N LEU A 291 -11.73 3.56 -31.41
CA LEU A 291 -11.21 4.71 -30.66
C LEU A 291 -11.85 4.80 -29.27
N TRP A 292 -13.17 4.63 -29.18
CA TRP A 292 -13.87 4.70 -27.91
C TRP A 292 -13.49 3.56 -26.96
N ASP A 293 -13.35 2.33 -27.45
CA ASP A 293 -12.87 1.22 -26.62
C ASP A 293 -11.44 1.48 -26.12
N GLU A 294 -10.54 1.97 -26.98
CA GLU A 294 -9.18 2.33 -26.58
C GLU A 294 -9.14 3.50 -25.59
N MET A 295 -9.98 4.53 -25.77
CA MET A 295 -10.11 5.66 -24.85
C MET A 295 -10.74 5.26 -23.51
N GLN A 296 -11.71 4.35 -23.51
CA GLN A 296 -12.31 3.80 -22.30
C GLN A 296 -11.33 2.91 -21.53
N ARG A 297 -10.55 2.09 -22.22
CA ARG A 297 -9.41 1.35 -21.63
C ARG A 297 -8.46 2.32 -20.94
N ARG A 298 -8.16 3.46 -21.58
CA ARG A 298 -7.23 4.49 -21.08
C ARG A 298 -7.78 5.40 -20.00
N GLY A 299 -9.01 5.19 -19.55
CA GLY A 299 -9.63 5.97 -18.47
C GLY A 299 -9.91 7.42 -18.83
N THR A 300 -9.77 7.82 -20.11
CA THR A 300 -10.22 9.15 -20.56
C THR A 300 -11.73 9.23 -20.69
N LEU A 301 -12.37 8.09 -20.98
CA LEU A 301 -13.82 7.91 -20.89
C LEU A 301 -14.15 7.13 -19.61
N GLY A 302 -15.23 7.51 -18.93
CA GLY A 302 -15.64 6.86 -17.69
C GLY A 302 -16.04 5.39 -17.87
N PRO A 303 -15.97 4.57 -16.81
CA PRO A 303 -16.28 3.13 -16.89
C PRO A 303 -17.75 2.81 -17.22
N GLN A 304 -18.64 3.81 -17.15
CA GLN A 304 -20.06 3.70 -17.51
C GLN A 304 -20.35 4.17 -18.96
N PHE A 305 -19.31 4.45 -19.75
CA PHE A 305 -19.46 4.86 -21.14
C PHE A 305 -19.98 3.69 -22.00
N ASP A 306 -21.06 3.93 -22.74
CA ASP A 306 -21.65 3.00 -23.67
C ASP A 306 -21.52 3.55 -25.11
N PRO A 307 -20.75 2.88 -25.98
CA PRO A 307 -20.58 3.28 -27.37
C PRO A 307 -21.89 3.41 -28.16
N GLU A 308 -22.91 2.60 -27.85
CA GLU A 308 -24.18 2.61 -28.60
C GLU A 308 -25.03 3.84 -28.26
N VAL A 309 -25.07 4.20 -26.97
CA VAL A 309 -25.78 5.40 -26.49
C VAL A 309 -25.12 6.67 -27.03
N GLU A 310 -23.79 6.70 -27.08
CA GLU A 310 -23.07 7.86 -27.61
C GLU A 310 -23.22 8.01 -29.13
N GLU A 311 -23.26 6.90 -29.87
CA GLU A 311 -23.55 6.92 -31.31
C GLU A 311 -24.94 7.50 -31.60
N GLN A 312 -25.93 7.16 -30.78
CA GLN A 312 -27.27 7.72 -30.90
C GLN A 312 -27.30 9.23 -30.58
N ARG A 313 -26.60 9.68 -29.55
CA ARG A 313 -26.48 11.13 -29.25
C ARG A 313 -25.80 11.89 -30.38
N LEU A 314 -24.74 11.33 -30.97
CA LEU A 314 -24.08 11.95 -32.11
C LEU A 314 -25.00 12.05 -33.32
N LEU A 315 -25.80 11.02 -33.60
CA LEU A 315 -26.82 11.05 -34.64
C LEU A 315 -27.88 12.13 -34.39
N GLU A 316 -28.28 12.34 -33.13
CA GLU A 316 -29.22 13.39 -32.72
C GLU A 316 -28.59 14.80 -32.75
N GLU A 317 -27.27 14.92 -32.59
CA GLU A 317 -26.53 16.18 -32.69
C GLU A 317 -26.23 16.60 -34.13
N VAL A 318 -26.23 15.68 -35.11
CA VAL A 318 -26.14 16.05 -36.53
C VAL A 318 -27.41 16.85 -36.86
N PRO A 319 -27.29 18.16 -37.17
CA PRO A 319 -28.45 18.93 -37.61
C PRO A 319 -29.01 18.22 -38.84
N GLY A 320 -30.25 17.74 -38.76
CA GLY A 320 -30.88 17.02 -39.84
C GLY A 320 -30.73 17.79 -41.14
N GLU A 321 -30.27 17.12 -42.20
CA GLU A 321 -30.39 17.64 -43.56
C GLU A 321 -31.84 18.09 -43.75
N ASP A 322 -32.02 19.35 -44.15
CA ASP A 322 -33.35 19.94 -44.38
C ASP A 322 -34.20 18.95 -45.18
N SER A 323 -35.41 18.68 -44.68
CA SER A 323 -36.36 17.79 -45.36
C SER A 323 -36.60 18.31 -46.78
N PRO A 324 -36.83 17.44 -47.78
CA PRO A 324 -37.30 17.89 -49.10
C PRO A 324 -38.50 18.83 -49.03
N ASP A 325 -39.31 18.72 -47.98
CA ASP A 325 -40.47 19.59 -47.70
C ASP A 325 -40.05 21.03 -47.35
N ASP A 326 -38.89 21.24 -46.71
CA ASP A 326 -38.38 22.57 -46.36
C ASP A 326 -37.83 23.30 -47.61
N ILE A 327 -37.35 22.54 -48.60
CA ILE A 327 -36.92 23.08 -49.90
C ILE A 327 -38.13 23.45 -50.77
N GLU A 328 -39.22 22.67 -50.75
CA GLU A 328 -40.47 23.00 -51.46
C GLU A 328 -41.20 24.21 -50.87
N ALA A 329 -41.17 24.39 -49.54
CA ALA A 329 -41.73 25.55 -48.86
C ALA A 329 -41.01 26.87 -49.19
N ALA A 330 -39.71 26.81 -49.51
CA ALA A 330 -38.94 27.98 -49.95
C ALA A 330 -39.15 28.35 -51.43
N THR A 331 -39.66 27.44 -52.25
CA THR A 331 -39.69 27.60 -53.73
C THR A 331 -41.07 27.96 -54.29
N THR A 332 -42.13 27.98 -53.48
CA THR A 332 -43.49 28.32 -53.96
C THR A 332 -43.84 29.81 -53.78
N PRO A 333 -44.04 30.61 -54.86
CA PRO A 333 -44.40 32.01 -54.73
C PRO A 333 -45.87 32.18 -54.32
N ARG A 334 -46.12 33.04 -53.31
CA ARG A 334 -47.45 33.41 -52.83
C ARG A 334 -48.29 34.06 -53.96
N LYS A 335 -49.34 33.37 -54.41
CA LYS A 335 -50.33 33.88 -55.37
C LYS A 335 -50.98 35.18 -54.83
N PRO A 336 -50.97 36.30 -55.57
CA PRO A 336 -51.54 37.55 -55.09
C PRO A 336 -53.07 37.48 -55.06
N ALA A 337 -53.65 37.94 -53.95
CA ALA A 337 -55.09 38.15 -53.79
C ALA A 337 -55.54 39.32 -54.68
N ASN A 338 -56.66 39.13 -55.37
CA ASN A 338 -57.26 40.01 -56.39
C ASN A 338 -57.29 41.51 -56.04
N ALA A 339 -57.04 42.36 -57.05
CA ALA A 339 -57.47 43.74 -57.10
C ALA A 339 -58.69 43.87 -58.04
N ALA A 340 -59.77 44.46 -57.50
CA ALA A 340 -61.00 44.98 -58.12
C ALA A 340 -61.76 44.11 -59.15
#